data_AF-A0A9N9HK64-F1
#
_entry.id   AF-A0A9N9HK64-F1
#
_cell.length_a   1.000
_cell.length_b   1.000
_cell.length_c   1.000
_cell.angle_alpha   90.00
_cell.angle_beta   90.00
_cell.angle_gamma   90.00
#
_symmetry.space_group_name_H-M   'P 1'
#
loop_
_entity.id
_entity.type
_entity.pdbx_description
1 polymer ?
#
loop_
_entity_poly.entity_id
_entity_poly.type
_entity_poly.pdbx_seq_one_letter_code
_entity_poly.pdbx_strand_id
1 'polypeptide(L)'
;KGFGSGSSREEAPRALKGAGVKVVIAKSYAYIYGRNQPNMALLGVTVDDEEFYTLAQEGVEVTVNVKDRKVICDGKEFKFELSEMEEKLIAAGGVTEMYKKYGINLFRVAISSSESGQSSCASEATLEDKSCGSGTKELVW
;
A
#
# COMPACT_ATOMS: atom_id res chain seq x y z
N LYS A 1 -12.46 -11.30 10.96
CA LYS A 1 -11.05 -11.56 11.33
C LYS A 1 -10.46 -12.57 10.35
N GLY A 2 -9.16 -12.51 10.05
CA GLY A 2 -8.48 -13.51 9.21
C GLY A 2 -8.86 -13.47 7.72
N PHE A 3 -9.11 -12.27 7.18
CA PHE A 3 -9.44 -12.10 5.78
C PHE A 3 -8.30 -12.59 4.87
N GLY A 4 -8.65 -13.27 3.77
CA GLY A 4 -7.68 -13.86 2.86
C GLY A 4 -6.95 -15.09 3.42
N SER A 5 -7.56 -15.79 4.38
CA SER A 5 -7.08 -17.11 4.80
C SER A 5 -7.25 -18.13 3.66
N GLY A 6 -6.27 -19.03 3.52
CA GLY A 6 -6.25 -20.05 2.47
C GLY A 6 -4.97 -20.09 1.65
N SER A 7 -4.98 -20.91 0.60
CA SER A 7 -3.82 -21.17 -0.26
C SER A 7 -3.69 -20.23 -1.46
N SER A 8 -4.75 -19.53 -1.85
CA SER A 8 -4.73 -18.58 -2.96
C SER A 8 -4.00 -17.30 -2.53
N ARG A 9 -2.66 -17.32 -2.66
CA ARG A 9 -1.76 -16.29 -2.12
C ARG A 9 -1.84 -14.99 -2.91
N GLU A 10 -1.58 -15.02 -4.21
CA GLU A 10 -1.44 -13.83 -5.07
C GLU A 10 -2.62 -13.63 -6.02
N GLU A 11 -3.29 -14.72 -6.40
CA GLU A 11 -4.45 -14.67 -7.30
C GLU A 11 -5.63 -13.96 -6.64
N ALA A 12 -5.83 -14.14 -5.33
CA ALA A 12 -6.90 -13.47 -4.58
C ALA A 12 -6.83 -11.93 -4.66
N PRO A 13 -5.71 -11.26 -4.29
CA PRO A 13 -5.63 -9.80 -4.41
C PRO A 13 -5.65 -9.31 -5.86
N ARG A 14 -5.10 -10.09 -6.83
CA ARG A 14 -5.21 -9.75 -8.27
C ARG A 14 -6.66 -9.76 -8.74
N ALA A 15 -7.43 -10.77 -8.35
CA ALA A 15 -8.83 -10.91 -8.74
C ALA A 15 -9.68 -9.75 -8.19
N LEU A 16 -9.48 -9.37 -6.92
CA LEU A 16 -10.18 -8.22 -6.31
C LEU A 16 -9.86 -6.92 -7.05
N LYS A 17 -8.58 -6.66 -7.31
CA LYS A 17 -8.16 -5.49 -8.06
C LYS A 17 -8.73 -5.48 -9.49
N GLY A 18 -8.71 -6.64 -10.16
CA GLY A 18 -9.29 -6.82 -11.49
C GLY A 18 -10.81 -6.61 -11.55
N ALA A 19 -11.51 -6.89 -10.44
CA ALA A 19 -12.93 -6.61 -10.26
C ALA A 19 -13.22 -5.12 -9.95
N GLY A 20 -12.20 -4.26 -9.86
CA GLY A 20 -12.35 -2.84 -9.56
C GLY A 20 -12.41 -2.50 -8.06
N VAL A 21 -12.10 -3.45 -7.17
CA VAL A 21 -12.00 -3.18 -5.73
C VAL A 21 -10.84 -2.23 -5.48
N LYS A 22 -11.13 -1.09 -4.85
CA LYS A 22 -10.14 -0.05 -4.54
C LYS A 22 -9.40 -0.30 -3.22
N VAL A 23 -10.14 -0.75 -2.21
CA VAL A 23 -9.64 -0.97 -0.86
C VAL A 23 -10.38 -2.14 -0.22
N VAL A 24 -9.65 -2.94 0.56
CA VAL A 24 -10.23 -3.94 1.45
C VAL A 24 -10.04 -3.44 2.88
N ILE A 25 -11.09 -3.52 3.70
CA ILE A 25 -11.05 -3.16 5.13
C ILE A 25 -11.41 -4.41 5.93
N ALA A 26 -10.56 -4.78 6.88
CA ALA A 26 -10.79 -5.95 7.72
C ALA A 26 -10.19 -5.80 9.12
N LYS A 27 -10.70 -6.57 10.10
CA LYS A 27 -10.16 -6.58 11.48
C LYS A 27 -8.73 -7.11 11.52
N SER A 28 -8.44 -8.03 10.62
CA SER A 28 -7.12 -8.63 10.45
C SER A 28 -7.06 -9.41 9.15
N TYR A 29 -5.85 -9.54 8.62
CA TYR A 29 -5.53 -10.32 7.44
C TYR A 29 -4.77 -11.58 7.81
N ALA A 30 -4.89 -12.64 7.00
CA ALA A 30 -3.97 -13.75 7.07
C ALA A 30 -2.55 -13.30 6.69
N TYR A 31 -1.52 -13.85 7.34
CA TYR A 31 -0.13 -13.41 7.24
C TYR A 31 0.37 -13.25 5.80
N ILE A 32 0.12 -14.27 4.95
CA ILE A 32 0.58 -14.26 3.55
C ILE A 32 -0.22 -13.26 2.72
N TYR A 33 -1.54 -13.25 2.88
CA TYR A 33 -2.42 -12.36 2.11
C TYR A 33 -2.10 -10.88 2.37
N GLY A 34 -1.91 -10.50 3.64
CA GLY A 34 -1.56 -9.12 4.02
C GLY A 34 -0.32 -8.60 3.28
N ARG A 35 0.72 -9.43 3.17
CA ARG A 35 1.98 -9.08 2.48
C ARG A 35 1.83 -9.00 0.96
N ASN A 36 0.88 -9.74 0.38
CA ASN A 36 0.67 -9.77 -1.07
C ASN A 36 -0.16 -8.59 -1.58
N GLN A 37 -1.00 -8.00 -0.73
CA GLN A 37 -1.84 -6.86 -1.10
C GLN A 37 -1.02 -5.69 -1.67
N PRO A 38 0.00 -5.14 -0.97
CA PRO A 38 0.83 -4.06 -1.50
C PRO A 38 1.58 -4.47 -2.77
N ASN A 39 2.08 -5.71 -2.84
CA ASN A 39 2.79 -6.22 -4.02
C ASN A 39 1.91 -6.19 -5.28
N MET A 40 0.61 -6.47 -5.14
CA MET A 40 -0.37 -6.41 -6.22
C MET A 40 -1.02 -5.03 -6.37
N ALA A 41 -0.59 -4.04 -5.58
CA ALA A 41 -1.20 -2.71 -5.48
C ALA A 41 -2.71 -2.76 -5.22
N LEU A 42 -3.09 -3.57 -4.25
CA LEU A 42 -4.39 -3.51 -3.58
C LEU A 42 -4.17 -2.90 -2.19
N LEU A 43 -4.94 -1.86 -1.85
CA LEU A 43 -4.86 -1.25 -0.53
C LEU A 43 -5.62 -2.13 0.48
N GLY A 44 -4.90 -2.62 1.49
CA GLY A 44 -5.49 -3.28 2.64
C GLY A 44 -5.43 -2.35 3.85
N VAL A 45 -6.57 -2.09 4.46
CA VAL A 45 -6.71 -1.28 5.66
C VAL A 45 -7.15 -2.16 6.83
N THR A 46 -6.51 -2.01 7.98
CA THR A 46 -6.88 -2.71 9.21
C THR A 46 -7.61 -1.76 10.13
N VAL A 47 -8.85 -2.11 10.49
CA VAL A 47 -9.65 -1.42 11.50
C VAL A 47 -10.17 -2.49 12.46
N ASP A 48 -9.68 -2.49 13.70
CA ASP A 48 -10.12 -3.40 14.76
C ASP A 48 -11.00 -2.65 15.77
N ASP A 49 -12.08 -2.05 15.25
CA ASP A 49 -13.09 -1.34 16.02
C ASP A 49 -14.47 -1.90 15.69
N GLU A 50 -15.21 -2.40 16.69
CA GLU A 50 -16.54 -3.01 16.51
C GLU A 50 -17.60 -2.00 16.03
N GLU A 51 -17.44 -0.72 16.38
CA GLU A 51 -18.35 0.33 15.96
C GLU A 51 -18.29 0.52 14.44
N PHE A 52 -17.09 0.44 13.85
CA PHE A 52 -16.93 0.49 12.40
C PHE A 52 -17.73 -0.61 11.70
N TYR A 53 -17.67 -1.86 12.16
CA TYR A 53 -18.41 -2.98 11.54
C TYR A 53 -19.91 -2.94 11.81
N THR A 54 -20.34 -2.21 12.83
CA THR A 54 -21.76 -1.96 13.05
C THR A 54 -22.29 -0.95 12.03
N LEU A 55 -21.50 0.08 11.70
CA LEU A 55 -21.87 1.14 10.76
C LEU A 55 -21.67 0.75 9.29
N ALA A 56 -20.57 0.08 8.97
CA ALA A 56 -20.17 -0.27 7.61
C ALA A 56 -20.93 -1.50 7.07
N GLN A 57 -22.25 -1.37 6.95
CA GLN A 57 -23.11 -2.37 6.32
C GLN A 57 -23.09 -2.26 4.79
N GLU A 58 -23.64 -3.27 4.11
CA GLU A 58 -23.78 -3.24 2.65
C GLU A 58 -24.56 -2.01 2.18
N GLY A 59 -24.06 -1.35 1.13
CA GLY A 59 -24.65 -0.14 0.56
C GLY A 59 -24.29 1.16 1.29
N VAL A 60 -23.61 1.10 2.44
CA VAL A 60 -23.12 2.29 3.14
C VAL A 60 -21.86 2.82 2.47
N GLU A 61 -21.80 4.14 2.28
CA GLU A 61 -20.63 4.81 1.73
C GLU A 61 -19.53 4.93 2.77
N VAL A 62 -18.32 4.49 2.40
CA VAL A 62 -17.13 4.54 3.25
C VAL A 62 -16.04 5.30 2.50
N THR A 63 -15.52 6.36 3.13
CA THR A 63 -14.42 7.16 2.58
C THR A 63 -13.11 6.74 3.23
N VAL A 64 -12.08 6.48 2.44
CA VAL A 64 -10.72 6.17 2.95
C VAL A 64 -9.78 7.29 2.57
N ASN A 65 -9.27 8.00 3.56
CA ASN A 65 -8.23 9.02 3.39
C ASN A 65 -6.86 8.42 3.73
N VAL A 66 -6.09 8.13 2.67
CA VAL A 66 -4.76 7.53 2.81
C VAL A 66 -3.76 8.50 3.43
N LYS A 67 -3.84 9.80 3.12
CA LYS A 67 -2.90 10.81 3.64
C LYS A 67 -3.05 11.00 5.14
N ASP A 68 -4.29 11.12 5.61
CA ASP A 68 -4.60 11.34 7.03
C ASP A 68 -4.69 10.04 7.83
N ARG A 69 -4.53 8.88 7.17
CA ARG A 69 -4.60 7.54 7.77
C ARG A 69 -5.93 7.29 8.49
N LYS A 70 -7.04 7.65 7.84
CA LYS A 70 -8.40 7.58 8.39
C LYS A 70 -9.39 6.93 7.42
N VAL A 71 -10.32 6.17 8.00
CA VAL A 71 -11.55 5.69 7.36
C VAL A 71 -12.70 6.47 7.97
N ILE A 72 -13.59 7.00 7.14
CA ILE A 72 -14.78 7.74 7.55
C ILE A 72 -16.01 6.93 7.14
N CYS A 73 -16.86 6.61 8.10
CA CYS A 73 -18.12 5.89 7.90
C CYS A 73 -19.20 6.56 8.75
N ASP A 74 -20.30 6.97 8.13
CA ASP A 74 -21.43 7.63 8.81
C ASP A 74 -21.01 8.78 9.75
N GLY A 75 -20.09 9.64 9.28
CA GLY A 75 -19.56 10.78 10.04
C GLY A 75 -18.57 10.44 11.16
N LYS A 76 -18.28 9.16 11.41
CA LYS A 76 -17.26 8.72 12.39
C LYS A 76 -15.94 8.40 11.71
N GLU A 77 -14.85 8.71 12.41
CA GLU A 77 -13.49 8.50 11.93
C GLU A 77 -12.80 7.34 12.66
N PHE A 78 -12.19 6.43 11.90
CA PHE A 78 -11.42 5.29 12.38
C PHE A 78 -10.01 5.38 11.84
N LYS A 79 -9.00 5.34 12.72
CA LYS A 79 -7.59 5.41 12.30
C LYS A 79 -7.08 4.05 11.84
N PHE A 80 -6.15 4.06 10.90
CA PHE A 80 -5.43 2.86 10.48
C PHE A 80 -3.93 3.14 10.32
N GLU A 81 -3.14 2.07 10.25
CA GLU A 81 -1.71 2.15 10.00
C GLU A 81 -1.40 1.73 8.56
N LEU A 82 -0.45 2.42 7.93
CA LEU A 82 0.09 2.06 6.63
C LEU A 82 1.53 2.56 6.57
N SER A 83 2.46 1.64 6.31
CA SER A 83 3.87 2.03 6.20
C SER A 83 4.11 2.83 4.91
N GLU A 84 5.11 3.70 4.93
CA GLU A 84 5.49 4.49 3.75
C GLU A 84 5.89 3.61 2.56
N MET A 85 6.53 2.46 2.83
CA MET A 85 6.92 1.51 1.80
C MET A 85 5.68 0.92 1.11
N GLU A 86 4.68 0.49 1.88
CA GLU A 86 3.43 -0.04 1.34
C GLU A 86 2.70 1.01 0.53
N GLU A 87 2.60 2.25 1.04
CA GLU A 87 1.98 3.36 0.31
C GLU A 87 2.68 3.61 -1.03
N LYS A 88 4.01 3.74 -1.05
CA LYS A 88 4.79 3.94 -2.28
C LYS A 88 4.61 2.79 -3.25
N LEU A 89 4.58 1.55 -2.76
CA LEU A 89 4.41 0.36 -3.59
C LEU A 89 3.03 0.33 -4.24
N ILE A 90 1.98 0.62 -3.46
CA ILE A 90 0.60 0.69 -3.96
C ILE A 90 0.46 1.83 -4.98
N ALA A 91 0.95 3.03 -4.65
CA ALA A 91 0.89 4.21 -5.51
C ALA A 91 1.64 4.01 -6.84
N ALA A 92 2.72 3.23 -6.83
CA ALA A 92 3.48 2.91 -8.03
C ALA A 92 2.94 1.72 -8.83
N GLY A 93 1.77 1.17 -8.46
CA GLY A 93 1.11 0.09 -9.20
C GLY A 93 1.56 -1.32 -8.82
N GLY A 94 2.34 -1.46 -7.75
CA GLY A 94 2.78 -2.73 -7.18
C GLY A 94 4.27 -3.00 -7.40
N VAL A 95 4.74 -4.13 -6.88
CA VAL A 95 6.18 -4.47 -6.92
C VAL A 95 6.69 -4.66 -8.34
N THR A 96 5.89 -5.28 -9.22
CA THR A 96 6.28 -5.54 -10.61
C THR A 96 6.45 -4.24 -11.39
N GLU A 97 5.55 -3.28 -11.22
CA GLU A 97 5.64 -1.97 -11.91
C GLU A 97 6.79 -1.12 -11.35
N MET A 98 6.99 -1.12 -10.03
CA MET A 98 8.17 -0.51 -9.43
C MET A 98 9.47 -1.12 -9.95
N TYR A 99 9.51 -2.44 -10.13
CA TYR A 99 10.72 -3.13 -10.60
C TYR A 99 11.01 -2.78 -12.06
N LYS A 100 9.99 -2.70 -12.92
CA LYS A 100 10.15 -2.21 -14.29
C LYS A 100 10.72 -0.80 -14.34
N LYS A 101 10.35 0.06 -13.39
CA LYS A 101 10.79 1.46 -13.34
C LYS A 101 12.17 1.67 -12.74
N TYR A 102 12.53 0.94 -11.69
CA TYR A 102 13.74 1.19 -10.89
C TYR A 102 14.74 0.02 -10.89
N GLY A 103 14.37 -1.14 -11.43
CA GLY A 103 15.19 -2.35 -11.45
C GLY A 103 15.66 -2.77 -10.06
N ILE A 104 16.94 -3.10 -9.95
CA ILE A 104 17.59 -3.49 -8.68
C ILE A 104 17.55 -2.39 -7.61
N ASN A 105 17.33 -1.13 -8.00
CA ASN A 105 17.28 0.01 -7.08
C ASN A 105 15.91 0.19 -6.41
N LEU A 106 14.93 -0.68 -6.68
CA LEU A 106 13.56 -0.59 -6.17
C LEU A 106 13.51 -0.31 -4.66
N PHE A 107 14.20 -1.13 -3.86
CA PHE A 107 14.12 -1.02 -2.40
C PHE A 107 14.80 0.25 -1.90
N ARG A 108 15.90 0.67 -2.53
CA ARG A 108 16.57 1.93 -2.22
C ARG A 108 15.60 3.10 -2.43
N VAL A 109 14.91 3.14 -3.56
CA VAL A 109 13.94 4.20 -3.88
C VAL A 109 12.70 4.15 -2.96
N ALA A 110 12.21 2.95 -2.65
CA ALA A 110 11.08 2.79 -1.74
C ALA A 110 11.39 3.30 -0.33
N ILE A 111 12.64 3.14 0.11
CA ILE A 111 13.10 3.50 1.47
C ILE A 111 13.66 4.93 1.53
N SER A 112 14.13 5.52 0.43
CA SER A 112 14.94 6.76 0.42
C SER A 112 14.21 8.08 0.72
N SER A 113 13.19 8.13 1.59
CA SER A 113 12.63 9.40 2.08
C SER A 113 12.01 9.29 3.47
N SER A 114 12.87 9.21 4.48
CA SER A 114 12.67 9.81 5.82
C SER A 114 14.03 10.01 6.52
N GLU A 115 15.01 10.62 5.85
CA GLU A 115 16.29 11.01 6.47
C GLU A 115 16.58 12.50 6.23
N SER A 116 15.99 13.35 7.06
CA SER A 116 16.71 14.52 7.59
C SER A 116 17.44 14.05 8.85
N GLY A 117 18.55 13.34 8.67
CA GLY A 117 19.33 12.79 9.77
C GLY A 117 20.55 12.09 9.23
N GLN A 118 21.71 12.70 9.42
CA GLN A 118 23.00 12.10 9.09
C GLN A 118 23.12 10.73 9.79
N SER A 119 23.38 9.67 9.03
CA SER A 119 24.16 8.55 9.53
C SER A 119 25.08 8.02 8.44
N SER A 120 26.35 8.14 8.76
CA SER A 120 27.51 7.58 8.08
C SER A 120 27.40 6.05 7.95
N CYS A 121 28.02 5.52 6.90
CA CYS A 121 28.41 4.12 6.67
C CYS A 121 27.44 3.22 5.89
N ALA A 122 27.55 3.27 4.56
CA ALA A 122 27.65 2.05 3.76
C ALA A 122 28.51 2.35 2.52
N SER A 123 29.64 1.68 2.45
CA SER A 123 30.68 1.78 1.43
C SER A 123 30.21 1.38 0.03
N GLU A 124 30.85 2.03 -0.94
CA GLU A 124 30.75 1.93 -2.40
C GLU A 124 30.34 0.57 -2.97
N ALA A 125 29.34 0.61 -3.86
CA ALA A 125 29.25 -0.28 -5.01
C ALA A 125 28.99 0.59 -6.25
N THR A 126 30.07 0.94 -6.93
CA THR A 126 30.08 1.70 -8.18
C THR A 126 29.51 0.84 -9.29
N LEU A 127 28.40 1.27 -9.90
CA LEU A 127 28.06 0.93 -11.29
C LEU A 127 27.43 2.18 -11.93
N GLU A 128 28.21 2.79 -12.82
CA GLU A 128 27.77 3.85 -13.73
C GLU A 128 26.73 3.27 -14.72
N ASP A 129 25.64 4.00 -15.01
CA ASP A 129 25.53 4.81 -16.23
C ASP A 129 24.20 5.58 -16.32
N LYS A 130 24.26 6.63 -17.13
CA LYS A 130 23.38 7.81 -17.34
C LYS A 130 21.87 7.59 -17.51
N SER A 131 21.06 8.51 -16.98
CA SER A 131 20.38 9.56 -17.77
C SER A 131 19.28 10.26 -16.95
N CYS A 132 19.38 11.58 -16.86
CA CYS A 132 18.47 12.48 -16.16
C CYS A 132 17.18 12.69 -16.98
N GLY A 133 16.02 12.55 -16.35
CA GLY A 133 14.73 12.96 -16.90
C GLY A 133 13.82 13.42 -15.77
N SER A 134 13.79 14.73 -15.53
CA SER A 134 12.85 15.37 -14.61
C SER A 134 11.43 15.26 -15.15
N GLY A 135 10.50 14.83 -14.28
CA GLY A 135 9.10 14.70 -14.65
C GLY A 135 8.26 14.43 -13.41
N THR A 136 8.01 15.46 -12.61
CA THR A 136 7.01 15.43 -11.55
C THR A 136 5.65 15.28 -12.23
N LYS A 137 5.04 14.09 -12.16
CA LYS A 137 3.64 13.90 -12.53
C LYS A 137 2.80 13.76 -11.27
N GLU A 138 1.98 14.78 -11.07
CA GLU A 138 0.91 14.89 -10.09
C GLU A 138 -0.09 13.73 -10.30
N LEU A 139 -0.48 13.06 -9.21
CA LEU A 139 -1.46 11.98 -9.25
C LEU A 139 -2.86 12.60 -9.32
N VAL A 140 -3.55 12.37 -10.44
CA VAL A 140 -4.95 12.73 -10.65
C VAL A 140 -5.76 11.44 -10.75
N TRP A 141 -6.83 11.36 -9.99
CA TRP A 141 -7.86 10.30 -10.03
C TRP A 141 -9.01 10.69 -10.95
#